data_AF-E5XPL2-F1
#
_entry.id   AF-E5XPL2-F1
#
_cell.length_a   1.000
_cell.length_b   1.000
_cell.length_c   1.000
_cell.angle_alpha   90.00
_cell.angle_beta   90.00
_cell.angle_gamma   90.00
#
_symmetry.space_group_name_H-M   'P 1'
#
loop_
_entity.id
_entity.type
_entity.pdbx_description
1 polymer ?
#
loop_
_entity_poly.entity_id
_entity_poly.type
_entity_poly.pdbx_seq_one_letter_code
_entity_poly.pdbx_strand_id
1 'polypeptide(L)'
;MTKPARTKPNFFQWMAYAHGRKLPDSMQEWVKNDLTGDWAGPRHLWRSMVPFLPIFALILVLVPGQLWLRGAMVLLMVILALIFSGAYMKQNKVSRLIKHGLPADLENPKKVRAREESRARYLEIYGVNPEQSR
;
A
#
# COMPACT_ATOMS: atom_id res chain seq x y z
N MET A 1 16.46 -30.54 13.99
CA MET A 1 15.19 -30.27 13.28
C MET A 1 15.02 -28.76 13.13
N THR A 2 15.27 -28.22 11.95
CA THR A 2 15.08 -26.79 11.64
C THR A 2 13.58 -26.51 11.56
N LYS A 3 13.08 -25.63 12.43
CA LYS A 3 11.68 -25.19 12.44
C LYS A 3 11.35 -24.58 11.07
N PRO A 4 10.21 -24.91 10.44
CA PRO A 4 9.85 -24.34 9.15
C PRO A 4 9.86 -22.81 9.25
N ALA A 5 10.53 -22.17 8.30
CA ALA A 5 10.65 -20.72 8.28
C ALA A 5 9.26 -20.09 8.16
N ARG A 6 8.94 -19.13 9.03
CA ARG A 6 7.61 -18.50 9.05
C ARG A 6 7.41 -17.66 7.78
N THR A 7 6.27 -17.83 7.13
CA THR A 7 5.93 -17.19 5.84
C THR A 7 5.04 -15.95 5.97
N LYS A 8 4.52 -15.66 7.17
CA LYS A 8 3.70 -14.48 7.48
C LYS A 8 4.33 -13.68 8.62
N PRO A 9 4.27 -12.34 8.59
CA PRO A 9 4.79 -11.53 9.68
C PRO A 9 3.98 -11.72 10.95
N ASN A 10 4.64 -11.72 12.10
CA ASN A 10 3.97 -11.51 13.38
C ASN A 10 3.61 -10.02 13.57
N PHE A 11 2.91 -9.70 14.66
CA PHE A 11 2.49 -8.34 14.95
C PHE A 11 3.64 -7.31 14.94
N PHE A 12 4.74 -7.58 15.65
CA PHE A 12 5.88 -6.66 15.72
C PHE A 12 6.60 -6.50 14.38
N GLN A 13 6.72 -7.58 13.61
CA GLN A 13 7.29 -7.56 12.27
C GLN A 13 6.42 -6.75 11.31
N TRP A 14 5.10 -6.90 11.40
CA TRP A 14 4.16 -6.11 10.61
C TRP A 14 4.23 -4.63 10.97
N MET A 15 4.31 -4.29 12.26
CA MET A 15 4.50 -2.91 12.73
C MET A 15 5.82 -2.32 12.22
N ALA A 16 6.93 -3.05 12.33
CA ALA A 16 8.22 -2.63 11.80
C ALA A 16 8.16 -2.44 10.28
N TYR A 17 7.49 -3.34 9.57
CA TYR A 17 7.25 -3.25 8.12
C TYR A 17 6.38 -2.04 7.74
N ALA A 18 5.38 -1.69 8.56
CA ALA A 18 4.57 -0.49 8.37
C ALA A 18 5.45 0.76 8.39
N HIS A 19 6.40 0.84 9.32
CA HIS A 19 7.43 1.88 9.39
C HIS A 19 8.55 1.74 8.34
N GLY A 20 8.42 0.79 7.41
CA GLY A 20 9.33 0.63 6.27
C GLY A 20 10.49 -0.32 6.48
N ARG A 21 10.56 -1.09 7.58
CA ARG A 21 11.60 -2.12 7.77
C ARG A 21 11.41 -3.26 6.76
N LYS A 22 12.52 -3.83 6.29
CA LYS A 22 12.50 -5.01 5.41
C LYS A 22 12.10 -6.24 6.24
N LEU A 23 11.11 -6.99 5.79
CA LEU A 23 10.81 -8.34 6.30
C LEU A 23 11.84 -9.38 5.80
N PRO A 24 12.03 -10.50 6.54
CA PRO A 24 12.89 -11.59 6.10
C PRO A 24 12.46 -12.17 4.75
N ASP A 25 13.42 -12.73 4.00
CA ASP A 25 13.17 -13.26 2.65
C ASP A 25 12.19 -14.45 2.65
N SER A 26 12.06 -15.18 3.77
CA SER A 26 11.03 -16.21 3.94
C SER A 26 9.59 -15.70 3.83
N MET A 27 9.38 -14.38 3.91
CA MET A 27 8.07 -13.71 3.82
C MET A 27 7.89 -12.95 2.50
N GLN A 28 8.77 -13.15 1.52
CA GLN A 28 8.74 -12.41 0.26
C GLN A 28 7.42 -12.59 -0.52
N GLU A 29 6.82 -13.79 -0.50
CA GLU A 29 5.52 -14.03 -1.14
C GLU A 29 4.38 -13.28 -0.43
N TRP A 30 4.46 -13.13 0.90
CA TRP A 30 3.51 -12.30 1.65
C TRP A 30 3.65 -10.82 1.25
N VAL A 31 4.88 -10.32 1.11
CA VAL A 31 5.16 -8.95 0.66
C VAL A 31 4.64 -8.71 -0.75
N LYS A 32 4.89 -9.65 -1.67
CA LYS A 32 4.36 -9.59 -3.03
C LYS A 32 2.83 -9.46 -3.01
N ASN A 33 2.13 -10.32 -2.29
CA ASN A 33 0.68 -10.23 -2.17
C ASN A 33 0.19 -8.95 -1.46
N ASP A 34 0.95 -8.41 -0.50
CA ASP A 34 0.64 -7.11 0.13
C ASP A 34 0.72 -5.96 -0.87
N LEU A 35 1.73 -5.95 -1.74
CA LEU A 35 2.03 -4.85 -2.65
C LEU A 35 1.30 -4.94 -4.01
N THR A 36 0.96 -6.15 -4.45
CA THR A 36 0.32 -6.37 -5.76
C THR A 36 -1.01 -7.10 -5.68
N GLY A 37 -1.43 -7.60 -4.53
CA GLY A 37 -2.70 -8.34 -4.41
C GLY A 37 -3.94 -7.48 -4.70
N ASP A 38 -5.09 -8.15 -4.72
CA ASP A 38 -6.38 -7.50 -5.02
C ASP A 38 -6.71 -6.38 -4.00
N TRP A 39 -6.21 -6.52 -2.76
CA TRP A 39 -6.38 -5.58 -1.65
C TRP A 39 -5.17 -4.64 -1.41
N ALA A 40 -4.22 -4.56 -2.36
CA ALA A 40 -3.00 -3.77 -2.18
C ALA A 40 -3.26 -2.28 -1.87
N GLY A 41 -4.27 -1.68 -2.53
CA GLY A 41 -4.66 -0.28 -2.30
C GLY A 41 -5.13 -0.03 -0.86
N PRO A 42 -6.21 -0.68 -0.41
CA PRO A 42 -6.69 -0.54 0.97
C PRO A 42 -5.64 -0.89 2.02
N ARG A 43 -4.84 -1.95 1.82
CA ARG A 43 -3.73 -2.30 2.74
C ARG A 43 -2.66 -1.22 2.80
N HIS A 44 -2.32 -0.61 1.67
CA HIS A 44 -1.39 0.51 1.64
C HIS A 44 -1.93 1.69 2.44
N LEU A 45 -3.18 2.11 2.22
CA LEU A 45 -3.79 3.21 2.97
C LEU A 45 -3.78 2.93 4.49
N TRP A 46 -4.23 1.75 4.90
CA TRP A 46 -4.24 1.36 6.32
C TRP A 46 -2.83 1.36 6.92
N ARG A 47 -1.87 0.71 6.24
CA ARG A 47 -0.48 0.63 6.69
C ARG A 47 0.17 2.01 6.77
N SER A 48 -0.16 2.93 5.85
CA SER A 48 0.34 4.30 5.86
C SER A 48 -0.17 5.12 7.04
N MET A 49 -1.30 4.74 7.67
CA MET A 49 -1.79 5.44 8.87
C MET A 49 -1.03 5.06 10.13
N VAL A 50 -0.38 3.89 10.15
CA VAL A 50 0.29 3.34 11.35
C VAL A 50 1.31 4.31 11.96
N PRO A 51 2.22 4.97 11.20
CA PRO A 51 3.17 5.91 11.77
C PRO A 51 2.53 7.18 12.35
N PHE A 52 1.31 7.53 11.94
CA PHE A 52 0.61 8.72 12.41
C PHE A 52 -0.20 8.49 13.70
N LEU A 53 -0.51 7.23 14.05
CA LEU A 53 -1.30 6.90 15.24
C LEU A 53 -0.78 7.55 16.54
N PRO A 54 0.54 7.57 16.82
CA PRO A 54 1.05 8.25 18.01
C PRO A 54 0.73 9.76 17.99
N ILE A 55 0.82 10.41 16.83
CA ILE A 55 0.54 11.85 16.68
C ILE A 55 -0.95 12.12 16.93
N PHE A 56 -1.84 11.30 16.37
CA PHE A 56 -3.27 11.42 16.62
C PHE A 56 -3.61 11.25 18.10
N ALA A 57 -3.01 10.26 18.76
CA ALA A 57 -3.19 10.04 20.20
C ALA A 57 -2.71 11.24 21.03
N LEU A 58 -1.54 11.80 20.70
CA LEU A 58 -1.00 12.98 21.38
C LEU A 58 -1.93 14.18 21.24
N ILE A 59 -2.52 14.42 20.06
CA ILE A 59 -3.49 15.52 19.88
C ILE A 59 -4.74 15.30 20.73
N LEU A 60 -5.28 14.09 20.74
CA LEU A 60 -6.49 13.79 21.51
C LEU A 60 -6.28 13.95 23.02
N VAL A 61 -5.09 13.62 23.53
CA VAL A 61 -4.80 13.64 24.97
C VAL A 61 -4.26 14.99 25.44
N LEU A 62 -3.27 15.56 24.74
CA LEU A 62 -2.49 16.70 25.22
C LEU A 62 -3.07 18.07 24.86
N VAL A 63 -3.78 18.19 23.73
CA VAL A 63 -4.33 19.49 23.31
C VAL A 63 -5.51 19.84 24.21
N PRO A 64 -5.50 20.95 24.96
CA PRO A 64 -6.64 21.35 25.77
C PRO A 64 -7.83 21.75 24.89
N GLY A 65 -9.06 21.53 25.37
CA GLY A 65 -10.29 21.89 24.66
C GLY A 65 -11.31 20.75 24.53
N GLN A 66 -12.40 21.01 23.82
CA GLN A 66 -13.52 20.07 23.66
C GLN A 66 -13.14 18.88 22.76
N LEU A 67 -13.61 17.68 23.09
CA LEU A 67 -13.24 16.45 22.37
C LEU A 67 -13.61 16.48 20.88
N TRP A 68 -14.74 17.09 20.51
CA TRP A 68 -15.15 17.18 19.11
C TRP A 68 -14.18 18.04 18.28
N LEU A 69 -13.60 19.09 18.87
CA LEU A 69 -12.65 19.96 18.21
C LEU A 69 -11.32 19.23 17.98
N ARG A 70 -10.83 18.50 19.00
CA ARG A 70 -9.65 17.63 18.85
C ARG A 70 -9.89 16.55 17.79
N GLY A 71 -11.10 15.97 17.78
CA GLY A 71 -11.54 15.01 16.78
C GLY A 71 -11.54 15.59 15.35
N ALA A 72 -12.02 16.82 15.17
CA ALA A 72 -12.00 17.52 13.89
C ALA A 72 -10.56 17.78 13.38
N MET A 73 -9.64 18.14 14.28
CA MET A 73 -8.22 18.30 13.95
C MET A 73 -7.60 16.99 13.46
N VAL A 74 -7.82 15.90 14.20
CA VAL A 74 -7.34 14.57 13.80
C VAL A 74 -7.97 14.12 12.49
N LEU A 75 -9.28 14.35 12.30
CA LEU A 75 -9.98 14.01 11.06
C LEU A 75 -9.36 14.73 9.86
N LEU A 76 -9.09 16.04 10.00
CA LEU A 76 -8.42 16.81 8.95
C LEU A 76 -7.04 16.22 8.60
N MET A 77 -6.25 15.84 9.61
CA MET A 77 -4.96 15.19 9.40
C MET A 77 -5.08 13.83 8.73
N VAL A 78 -6.06 13.01 9.12
CA VAL A 78 -6.31 11.70 8.50
C VAL A 78 -6.66 11.85 7.03
N ILE A 79 -7.55 12.79 6.69
CA ILE A 79 -7.92 13.07 5.29
C ILE A 79 -6.67 13.46 4.49
N LEU A 80 -5.86 14.39 5.00
CA LEU A 80 -4.64 14.84 4.33
C LEU A 80 -3.62 13.70 4.16
N ALA A 81 -3.41 12.89 5.20
CA ALA A 81 -2.52 11.74 5.15
C ALA A 81 -2.98 10.69 4.14
N LEU A 82 -4.29 10.46 4.01
CA LEU A 82 -4.85 9.55 3.01
C LEU A 82 -4.67 10.07 1.59
N ILE A 83 -4.90 11.37 1.36
CA ILE A 83 -4.67 12.01 0.05
C ILE A 83 -3.22 11.80 -0.39
N PHE A 84 -2.25 12.14 0.46
CA PHE A 84 -0.84 11.96 0.12
C PHE A 84 -0.44 10.48 -0.01
N SER A 85 -0.96 9.61 0.87
CA SER A 85 -0.71 8.17 0.79
C SER A 85 -1.19 7.59 -0.54
N GLY A 86 -2.36 8.03 -1.03
CA GLY A 86 -2.88 7.65 -2.34
C GLY A 86 -2.03 8.20 -3.49
N ALA A 87 -1.70 9.50 -3.46
CA ALA A 87 -0.92 10.17 -4.48
C ALA A 87 0.46 9.53 -4.71
N TYR A 88 1.14 9.13 -3.63
CA TYR A 88 2.46 8.51 -3.69
C TYR A 88 2.44 6.98 -3.66
N MET A 89 1.27 6.35 -3.82
CA MET A 89 1.12 4.90 -3.68
C MET A 89 2.02 4.12 -4.66
N LYS A 90 2.09 4.57 -5.93
CA LYS A 90 2.91 3.90 -6.96
C LYS A 90 4.40 3.97 -6.62
N GLN A 91 4.89 5.14 -6.24
CA GLN A 91 6.28 5.38 -5.85
C GLN A 91 6.63 4.56 -4.61
N ASN A 92 5.76 4.55 -3.59
CA ASN A 92 5.96 3.76 -2.37
C ASN A 92 6.01 2.25 -2.65
N LYS A 93 5.12 1.75 -3.51
CA LYS A 93 5.11 0.36 -3.96
C LYS A 93 6.46 0.01 -4.60
N VAL A 94 6.92 0.81 -5.56
CA VAL A 94 8.20 0.59 -6.27
C VAL A 94 9.37 0.54 -5.29
N SER A 95 9.51 1.56 -4.43
CA SER A 95 10.60 1.60 -3.45
C SER A 95 10.59 0.39 -2.51
N ARG A 96 9.40 -0.10 -2.12
CA ARG A 96 9.26 -1.30 -1.30
C ARG A 96 9.60 -2.57 -2.07
N LEU A 97 9.19 -2.71 -3.33
CA LEU A 97 9.54 -3.86 -4.17
C LEU A 97 11.06 -3.98 -4.32
N ILE A 98 11.73 -2.86 -4.66
CA ILE A 98 13.19 -2.80 -4.78
C ILE A 98 13.87 -3.18 -3.46
N LYS A 99 13.38 -2.64 -2.33
CA LYS A 99 13.90 -2.97 -0.99
C LYS A 99 13.79 -4.47 -0.65
N HIS A 100 12.86 -5.17 -1.27
CA HIS A 100 12.63 -6.59 -1.11
C HIS A 100 13.21 -7.46 -2.24
N GLY A 101 14.03 -6.88 -3.13
CA GLY A 101 14.62 -7.61 -4.26
C GLY A 101 13.60 -8.09 -5.29
N LEU A 102 12.40 -7.48 -5.30
CA LEU A 102 11.36 -7.78 -6.27
C LEU A 102 11.43 -6.81 -7.47
N PRO A 103 10.97 -7.22 -8.66
CA PRO A 103 10.91 -6.34 -9.83
C PRO A 103 10.11 -5.07 -9.55
N ALA A 104 10.61 -3.92 -10.00
CA ALA A 104 9.98 -2.61 -9.75
C ALA A 104 8.63 -2.46 -10.46
N ASP A 105 8.48 -3.13 -11.60
CA ASP A 105 7.30 -3.20 -12.45
C ASP A 105 6.34 -4.34 -12.08
N LEU A 106 6.59 -5.03 -10.95
CA LEU A 106 5.76 -6.17 -10.56
C LEU A 106 4.30 -5.76 -10.37
N GLU A 107 3.41 -6.29 -11.20
CA GLU A 107 1.97 -6.04 -11.17
C GLU A 107 1.16 -7.29 -10.80
N ASN A 108 -0.12 -7.09 -10.48
CA ASN A 108 -1.04 -8.19 -10.26
C ASN A 108 -1.32 -8.89 -11.60
N PRO A 109 -1.07 -10.19 -11.75
CA PRO A 109 -1.31 -10.89 -13.01
C PRO A 109 -2.77 -10.81 -13.45
N LYS A 110 -3.73 -10.76 -12.52
CA LYS A 110 -5.15 -10.58 -12.85
C LYS A 110 -5.42 -9.21 -13.47
N LYS A 111 -4.79 -8.15 -12.94
CA LYS A 111 -4.96 -6.78 -13.46
C LYS A 111 -4.29 -6.62 -14.82
N VAL A 112 -3.17 -7.30 -15.05
CA VAL A 112 -2.50 -7.34 -16.35
C VAL A 112 -3.42 -8.00 -17.38
N ARG A 113 -3.93 -9.21 -17.09
CA ARG A 113 -4.87 -9.92 -17.98
C ARG A 113 -6.13 -9.11 -18.28
N ALA A 114 -6.78 -8.54 -17.27
CA ALA A 114 -7.97 -7.72 -17.47
C ALA A 114 -7.69 -6.48 -18.35
N ARG A 115 -6.49 -5.89 -18.25
CA ARG A 115 -6.07 -4.77 -19.11
C ARG A 115 -5.82 -5.24 -20.55
N GLU A 116 -5.18 -6.38 -20.74
CA GLU A 116 -4.95 -6.99 -22.05
C GLU A 116 -6.27 -7.35 -22.75
N GLU A 117 -7.21 -7.97 -22.03
CA GLU A 117 -8.56 -8.29 -22.53
C GLU A 117 -9.33 -7.02 -22.92
N SER A 118 -9.27 -5.99 -22.07
CA SER A 118 -9.89 -4.69 -22.38
C SER A 118 -9.28 -4.09 -23.65
N ARG A 119 -7.95 -4.12 -23.77
CA ARG A 119 -7.23 -3.63 -24.95
C ARG A 119 -7.57 -4.41 -26.21
N ALA A 120 -7.66 -5.74 -26.14
CA ALA A 120 -8.08 -6.58 -27.25
C ALA A 120 -9.49 -6.22 -27.73
N ARG A 121 -10.43 -6.01 -26.80
CA ARG A 121 -11.79 -5.55 -27.12
C ARG A 121 -11.82 -4.16 -27.76
N TYR A 122 -11.01 -3.23 -27.27
CA TYR A 122 -10.89 -1.90 -27.89
C TYR A 122 -10.34 -1.97 -29.32
N LEU A 123 -9.33 -2.80 -29.56
CA LEU A 123 -8.76 -3.02 -30.90
C LEU A 123 -9.77 -3.65 -31.86
N GLU A 124 -10.60 -4.59 -31.38
CA GLU A 124 -11.66 -5.20 -32.18
C GLU A 124 -12.72 -4.18 -32.62
N ILE A 125 -13.18 -3.32 -31.70
CA ILE A 125 -14.25 -2.36 -31.98
C ILE A 125 -13.75 -1.19 -32.84
N TYR A 126 -12.55 -0.66 -32.55
CA TYR A 126 -12.10 0.62 -33.11
C TYR A 126 -10.92 0.50 -34.07
N GLY A 127 -10.23 -0.64 -34.15
CA GLY A 127 -9.03 -0.81 -34.98
C GLY A 127 -7.83 0.07 -34.59
N VAL A 128 -7.94 0.85 -33.50
CA VAL A 128 -6.94 1.81 -33.03
C VAL A 128 -6.39 1.37 -31.69
N ASN A 129 -5.06 1.37 -31.55
CA ASN A 129 -4.40 1.09 -30.27
C ASN A 129 -4.43 2.36 -29.39
N PRO A 130 -5.16 2.37 -28.26
CA PRO A 130 -5.34 3.57 -27.43
C PRO A 130 -4.03 4.10 -26.80
N GLU A 131 -2.99 3.28 -26.75
CA GLU A 131 -1.65 3.67 -26.27
C GLU A 131 -0.81 4.38 -27.36
N GLN A 132 -1.11 4.19 -28.66
CA GLN A 132 -0.43 4.88 -29.77
C GLN A 132 -1.06 6.23 -30.12
N SER A 133 -2.27 6.50 -29.63
CA SER A 133 -3.03 7.74 -29.89
C SER A 133 -2.77 8.86 -28.86
N ARG A 134 -1.80 8.69 -27.97
CA ARG A 134 -1.39 9.65 -26.93
C ARG A 134 0.01 10.19 -27.21
#